data_AF-A0A947G504-F1
#
_entry.id   AF-A0A947G504-F1
#
_cell.length_a   1.000
_cell.length_b   1.000
_cell.length_c   1.000
_cell.angle_alpha   90.00
_cell.angle_beta   90.00
_cell.angle_gamma   90.00
#
_symmetry.space_group_name_H-M   'P 1'
#
loop_
_entity.id
_entity.type
_entity.pdbx_description
1 polymer ?
#
loop_
_entity_poly.entity_id
_entity_poly.type
_entity_poly.pdbx_seq_one_letter_code
_entity_poly.pdbx_strand_id
1 'polypeptide(L)' 'AWTVAVSELADSSVNFVVRPWVKGSDYWPTRFALIENIKLSLDAAGISIPYPQRDVHMHQAA' A
#
# COMPACT_ATOMS: atom_id res chain seq x y z
N ALA A 1 13.74 -16.13 -6.20
CA ALA A 1 12.82 -16.14 -5.03
C ALA A 1 11.77 -15.05 -5.22
N TRP A 2 10.57 -15.24 -4.68
CA TRP A 2 9.56 -14.17 -4.59
C TRP A 2 9.91 -13.24 -3.41
N THR A 3 9.42 -12.00 -3.43
CA THR A 3 9.72 -11.01 -2.38
C THR A 3 8.44 -10.34 -1.91
N VAL A 4 8.23 -10.30 -0.59
CA VAL A 4 7.27 -9.45 0.10
C VAL A 4 8.01 -8.76 1.23
N ALA A 5 8.22 -7.45 1.14
CA ALA A 5 9.00 -6.68 2.11
C ALA A 5 8.55 -5.23 2.16
N VAL A 6 8.93 -4.52 3.22
CA VAL A 6 8.86 -3.05 3.25
C VAL A 6 9.97 -2.51 2.34
N SER A 7 9.58 -1.69 1.36
CA SER A 7 10.49 -1.05 0.42
C SER A 7 11.01 0.27 0.97
N GLU A 8 10.14 1.07 1.59
CA GLU A 8 10.49 2.39 2.14
C GLU A 8 9.43 2.88 3.15
N LEU A 9 9.83 3.87 3.94
CA LEU A 9 8.98 4.66 4.83
C LEU A 9 8.87 6.06 4.23
N ALA A 10 7.74 6.38 3.61
CA ALA A 10 7.48 7.66 2.97
C ALA A 10 6.79 8.64 3.95
N ASP A 11 6.63 9.90 3.52
CA ASP A 11 6.12 10.99 4.36
C ASP A 11 4.74 10.74 4.99
N SER A 12 3.89 9.94 4.34
CA SER A 12 2.57 9.59 4.86
C SER A 12 2.20 8.13 4.56
N SER A 13 3.16 7.23 4.35
CA SER A 13 2.88 5.82 4.08
C SER A 13 4.05 4.88 4.37
N VAL A 14 3.73 3.61 4.61
CA VAL A 14 4.70 2.50 4.58
C VAL A 14 4.51 1.76 3.26
N ASN A 15 5.53 1.76 2.41
CA ASN A 15 5.40 1.22 1.06
C ASN A 15 5.93 -0.21 1.03
N PHE A 16 5.06 -1.16 0.64
CA PHE A 16 5.42 -2.57 0.49
C PHE A 16 5.73 -2.91 -0.96
N VAL A 17 6.71 -3.78 -1.17
CA VAL A 17 7.03 -4.38 -2.46
C VAL A 17 6.57 -5.84 -2.47
N VAL A 18 5.79 -6.20 -3.49
CA VAL A 18 5.29 -7.56 -3.73
C VAL A 18 5.71 -7.99 -5.13
N ARG A 19 6.62 -8.97 -5.23
CA ARG A 19 7.24 -9.44 -6.49
C ARG A 19 7.08 -10.97 -6.66
N PRO A 20 5.89 -11.46 -7.05
CA PRO A 20 5.70 -12.85 -7.45
C PRO A 20 6.21 -13.08 -8.87
N TRP A 21 6.59 -14.32 -9.16
CA TRP A 21 6.94 -14.77 -10.52
C TRP A 21 5.74 -15.44 -11.17
N VAL A 22 5.42 -15.04 -12.39
CA VAL A 22 4.36 -15.64 -13.20
C VAL A 22 4.81 -15.83 -14.64
N LYS A 23 4.11 -16.66 -15.40
CA LYS A 23 4.32 -16.76 -16.85
C LYS A 23 3.98 -15.42 -17.50
N GLY A 24 4.62 -15.11 -18.63
CA GLY A 24 4.37 -13.87 -19.36
C GLY A 24 2.90 -13.68 -19.76
N SER A 25 2.20 -14.77 -20.11
CA SER A 25 0.76 -14.78 -20.41
C SER A 25 -0.10 -14.33 -19.24
N ASP A 26 0.36 -14.57 -18.02
CA ASP A 26 -0.45 -14.43 -16.81
C ASP A 26 -0.14 -13.12 -16.06
N TYR A 27 0.81 -12.33 -16.57
CA TYR A 27 1.29 -11.12 -15.91
C TYR A 27 0.17 -10.11 -15.60
N TRP A 28 -0.55 -9.68 -16.63
CA TRP A 28 -1.62 -8.69 -16.47
C TRP A 28 -2.79 -9.21 -15.64
N PRO A 29 -3.35 -10.41 -15.92
CA PRO A 29 -4.39 -11.00 -15.07
C PRO A 29 -3.97 -11.08 -13.61
N THR A 30 -2.76 -11.58 -13.32
CA THR A 30 -2.27 -11.74 -11.95
C THR A 30 -2.05 -10.38 -11.28
N ARG A 31 -1.48 -9.41 -12.00
CA ARG A 31 -1.23 -8.06 -11.46
C ARG A 31 -2.52 -7.40 -11.00
N PHE A 32 -3.56 -7.40 -11.84
CA PHE A 32 -4.83 -6.75 -11.49
C PHE A 32 -5.55 -7.49 -10.36
N ALA A 33 -5.60 -8.83 -10.42
CA ALA A 33 -6.19 -9.63 -9.36
C ALA A 33 -5.49 -9.44 -8.01
N LEU A 34 -4.15 -9.36 -7.99
CA LEU A 34 -3.40 -9.11 -6.77
C LEU A 34 -3.69 -7.74 -6.18
N ILE A 35 -3.74 -6.68 -6.99
CA ILE A 35 -4.03 -5.32 -6.49
C ILE A 35 -5.42 -5.25 -5.84
N GLU A 36 -6.43 -5.83 -6.49
CA GLU A 36 -7.79 -5.88 -5.96
C GLU A 36 -7.84 -6.69 -4.65
N ASN A 37 -7.28 -7.90 -4.66
CA ASN A 37 -7.28 -8.77 -3.48
C ASN A 37 -6.51 -8.15 -2.30
N ILE A 38 -5.40 -7.46 -2.57
CA ILE A 38 -4.65 -6.73 -1.54
C ILE A 38 -5.55 -5.64 -0.93
N LYS A 39 -6.23 -4.83 -1.74
CA LYS A 39 -7.13 -3.78 -1.23
C LYS A 39 -8.24 -4.37 -0.38
N LEU A 40 -8.96 -5.36 -0.89
CA LEU A 40 -10.08 -5.99 -0.19
C LEU A 40 -9.62 -6.65 1.13
N SER A 41 -8.45 -7.27 1.14
CA SER A 41 -7.88 -7.92 2.33
C SER A 41 -7.44 -6.89 3.37
N LEU A 42 -6.83 -5.77 2.95
CA LEU A 42 -6.45 -4.69 3.86
C LEU A 42 -7.69 -4.06 4.49
N ASP A 43 -8.74 -3.82 3.70
CA ASP A 43 -10.02 -3.29 4.21
C ASP A 43 -10.66 -4.22 5.23
N ALA A 44 -10.71 -5.53 4.93
CA ALA A 44 -11.26 -6.53 5.83
C ALA A 44 -10.47 -6.65 7.14
N ALA A 45 -9.16 -6.39 7.10
CA ALA A 45 -8.28 -6.34 8.27
C ALA A 45 -8.34 -4.99 9.03
N GLY A 46 -9.13 -4.02 8.56
CA GLY A 46 -9.23 -2.68 9.16
C GLY A 46 -8.00 -1.80 8.90
N ILE A 47 -7.19 -2.13 7.89
CA ILE A 47 -6.01 -1.35 7.50
C ILE A 47 -6.40 -0.34 6.43
N SER A 48 -6.49 0.93 6.82
CA SER A 48 -6.76 2.02 5.88
C SER A 48 -5.50 2.46 5.13
N ILE A 49 -5.61 2.72 3.82
CA ILE A 49 -4.55 3.37 3.06
C ILE A 49 -4.56 4.87 3.43
N PRO A 50 -3.45 5.41 3.97
CA PRO A 50 -3.41 6.78 4.46
C PRO A 50 -3.50 7.81 3.31
N TYR A 51 -4.27 8.87 3.54
CA TYR A 51 -4.15 10.10 2.77
C TYR A 51 -2.91 10.90 3.21
N PRO A 52 -2.42 11.85 2.40
CA PRO A 52 -1.38 12.78 2.84
C PRO A 52 -1.76 13.44 4.17
N GLN A 53 -0.94 13.25 5.20
CA GLN A 53 -1.19 13.77 6.54
C GLN A 53 -0.55 15.15 6.70
N ARG A 54 -1.20 16.03 7.46
CA ARG A 54 -0.64 17.34 7.82
C ARG A 54 -1.04 17.70 9.24
N ASP A 55 -0.03 17.89 10.09
CA ASP A 55 -0.24 18.41 11.44
C ASP A 55 -0.38 19.94 11.40
N VAL A 56 -1.41 20.45 12.08
CA VAL A 56 -1.69 21.89 12.20
C VAL A 56 -1.71 22.27 13.67
N HIS A 57 -0.77 23.12 14.08
CA HIS A 57 -0.73 23.69 15.42
C HIS A 57 -1.39 25.08 15.38
N MET A 58 -2.53 25.23 16.05
CA MET A 58 -3.24 26.50 16.14
C MET A 58 -2.85 27.23 17.43
N HIS A 59 -2.25 28.41 17.30
CA HIS A 59 -1.99 29.31 18.42
C HIS A 59 -3.09 30.37 18.45
N GLN A 60 -3.86 30.40 19.54
CA GLN A 60 -4.91 31.41 19.74
C GLN A 60 -4.28 32.63 20.43
N ALA A 61 -4.21 33.76 19.74
CA ALA A 61 -3.85 35.03 20.35
C ALA A 61 -5.07 35.58 21.10
N ALA A 62 -4.85 36.03 22.34
CA ALA A 62 -5.84 36.76 23.14
C ALA A 62 -5.94 38.22 22.69
#